data_AF-A0A1M6MAK7-F1
#
_entry.id   AF-A0A1M6MAK7-F1
#
_cell.length_a   1.000
_cell.length_b   1.000
_cell.length_c   1.000
_cell.angle_alpha   90.00
_cell.angle_beta   90.00
_cell.angle_gamma   90.00
#
_symmetry.space_group_name_H-M   'P 1'
#
loop_
_entity.id
_entity.type
_entity.pdbx_description
1 polymer ?
#
loop_
_entity_poly.entity_id
_entity_poly.type
_entity_poly.pdbx_seq_one_letter_code
_entity_poly.pdbx_strand_id
1 'polypeptide(L)'
;MSTVQRNMSLTGEPPKTINTQQKIASAIGLLGLTILVLAIFNVDFPNKSLWLTASLTAIAAGTIWFSIAAYANKHEGIKNDGIYFKSLTSKGFWAWILGIGLTLFYVLLYWFPQYLGLSGNGNNTGLVALFDPLSQFISGNPASQWFVYGTLYTLAILAFGIKFLMKYRHSRYQRLRTFSVMFFQLGFAFLIPELMSRLNSETFSLPYYDLKNIWPLNHYNFEQYRVDAFISAGNIGVGLLIFGVASILIITPILTYKYGKRWYCSWVCGCGGLAETAGDPFRHLSDKRVVAWKIERWVVHSVLVFVVVMTTAVIYSYLGDDTSKYWFTKNTFLISVTVLLTAIFLWIWIYKREELKTDAKIGAVGYFVIIIALITLHYSTGNKLFLFDAETLRSSYGFLIGAVFSGVIGVGFYPIFGNRVWCRFGCPMAAILGIQQRLFSKFRITTNGGQCISCGNCSTHCEMGIDVRAYAQKGENIVRASCVGCGICSAVCPRGVLKLENGPLENRINPNEVLLGNDVDLMQYVNK
;
A
#
# COMPACT_ATOMS: atom_id res chain seq x y z
N MET A 1 21.68 -11.84 -19.50
CA MET A 1 20.73 -11.03 -20.29
C MET A 1 20.54 -9.68 -19.61
N SER A 2 21.28 -8.65 -20.03
CA SER A 2 21.35 -7.32 -19.37
C SER A 2 20.55 -6.22 -20.08
N THR A 3 19.90 -6.50 -21.21
CA THR A 3 19.15 -5.50 -21.99
C THR A 3 17.66 -5.70 -21.85
N VAL A 4 16.99 -4.69 -21.29
CA VAL A 4 15.52 -4.59 -21.28
C VAL A 4 15.09 -4.39 -22.73
N GLN A 5 14.49 -5.40 -23.36
CA GLN A 5 13.85 -5.23 -24.66
C GLN A 5 12.68 -4.25 -24.52
N ARG A 6 12.89 -3.03 -24.99
CA ARG A 6 11.81 -2.08 -25.24
C ARG A 6 11.04 -2.62 -26.46
N ASN A 7 9.74 -2.79 -26.28
CA ASN A 7 8.78 -3.32 -27.25
C ASN A 7 9.14 -2.98 -28.72
N MET A 8 9.37 -4.01 -29.55
CA MET A 8 9.76 -3.91 -30.98
C MET A 8 8.54 -3.80 -31.93
N SER A 9 7.38 -3.37 -31.44
CA SER A 9 6.22 -3.12 -32.31
C SER A 9 6.52 -1.90 -33.20
N LEU A 10 6.88 -2.18 -34.45
CA LEU A 10 7.00 -1.22 -35.57
C LEU A 10 5.69 -0.47 -35.89
N THR A 11 4.57 -0.86 -35.28
CA THR A 11 3.23 -0.31 -35.45
C THR A 11 2.82 0.66 -34.35
N GLY A 12 3.73 1.05 -33.46
CA GLY A 12 3.45 2.07 -32.45
C GLY A 12 3.28 3.44 -33.10
N GLU A 13 2.04 3.83 -33.40
CA GLU A 13 1.74 5.22 -33.73
C GLU A 13 2.38 6.14 -32.66
N PRO A 14 2.99 7.28 -33.05
CA PRO A 14 3.48 8.26 -32.09
C PRO A 14 2.34 8.59 -31.11
N PRO A 15 2.64 8.86 -29.83
CA PRO A 15 1.60 9.11 -28.83
C PRO A 15 0.64 10.19 -29.35
N LYS A 16 -0.62 9.82 -29.63
CA LYS A 16 -1.62 10.75 -30.15
C LYS A 16 -1.66 11.99 -29.27
N THR A 17 -1.63 13.14 -29.92
CA THR A 17 -1.82 14.44 -29.27
C THR A 17 -3.16 14.44 -28.52
N ILE A 18 -3.19 15.09 -27.36
CA ILE A 18 -4.42 15.20 -26.58
C ILE A 18 -5.47 16.00 -27.37
N ASN A 19 -6.72 15.55 -27.34
CA ASN A 19 -7.80 16.21 -28.06
C ASN A 19 -8.23 17.52 -27.36
N THR A 20 -9.08 18.33 -28.01
CA THR A 20 -9.52 19.63 -27.47
C THR A 20 -10.22 19.50 -26.12
N GLN A 21 -11.06 18.48 -25.92
CA GLN A 21 -11.72 18.24 -24.64
C GLN A 21 -10.70 17.92 -23.53
N GLN A 22 -9.70 17.10 -23.81
CA GLN A 22 -8.62 16.78 -22.88
C GLN A 22 -7.77 18.01 -22.54
N LYS A 23 -7.53 18.91 -23.50
CA LYS A 23 -6.83 20.18 -23.27
C LYS A 23 -7.62 21.09 -22.32
N ILE A 24 -8.91 21.30 -22.58
CA ILE A 24 -9.80 22.10 -21.73
C ILE A 24 -9.89 21.51 -20.33
N ALA A 25 -10.13 20.20 -20.23
CA ALA A 25 -10.21 19.50 -18.94
C ALA A 25 -8.90 19.60 -18.14
N SER A 26 -7.74 19.50 -18.81
CA SER A 26 -6.43 19.68 -18.18
C SER A 26 -6.24 21.11 -17.70
N ALA A 27 -6.64 22.12 -18.48
CA ALA A 27 -6.56 23.52 -18.09
C ALA A 27 -7.40 23.82 -16.84
N ILE A 28 -8.65 23.32 -16.79
CA ILE A 28 -9.53 23.46 -15.61
C ILE A 28 -8.88 22.83 -14.37
N GLY A 29 -8.39 21.59 -14.50
CA GLY A 29 -7.71 20.91 -13.39
C GLY A 29 -6.45 21.65 -12.92
N LEU A 30 -5.66 22.18 -13.85
CA LEU A 30 -4.46 22.98 -13.56
C LEU A 30 -4.80 24.30 -12.89
N LEU A 31 -5.88 24.99 -13.28
CA LEU A 31 -6.33 26.21 -12.60
C LEU A 31 -6.68 25.93 -11.13
N GLY A 32 -7.38 24.82 -10.86
CA GLY A 32 -7.66 24.38 -9.49
C GLY A 32 -6.38 24.10 -8.69
N LEU A 33 -5.40 23.43 -9.30
CA LEU A 33 -4.10 23.16 -8.68
C LEU A 33 -3.31 24.45 -8.42
N THR A 34 -3.36 25.42 -9.34
CA THR A 34 -2.68 26.72 -9.18
C THR A 34 -3.19 27.46 -7.95
N ILE A 35 -4.49 27.40 -7.64
CA ILE A 35 -5.03 27.99 -6.40
C ILE A 35 -4.36 27.38 -5.16
N LEU A 36 -4.19 26.06 -5.11
CA LEU A 36 -3.52 25.38 -4.00
C LEU A 36 -2.04 25.77 -3.92
N VAL A 37 -1.35 25.89 -5.06
CA VAL A 37 0.05 26.31 -5.10
C VAL A 37 0.21 27.76 -4.62
N LEU A 38 -0.66 28.67 -5.05
CA LEU A 38 -0.67 30.05 -4.57
C LEU A 38 -0.91 30.12 -3.05
N ALA A 39 -1.75 29.25 -2.50
CA ALA A 39 -1.95 29.16 -1.06
C ALA A 39 -0.68 28.71 -0.31
N ILE A 40 0.16 27.84 -0.90
CA ILE A 40 1.47 27.50 -0.33
C ILE A 40 2.38 28.74 -0.22
N PHE A 41 2.27 29.68 -1.17
CA PHE A 41 3.01 30.94 -1.15
C PHE A 41 2.35 32.04 -0.31
N ASN A 42 1.42 31.70 0.59
CA ASN A 42 0.71 32.63 1.47
C ASN A 42 -0.06 33.74 0.74
N VAL A 43 -0.56 33.48 -0.47
CA VAL A 43 -1.51 34.38 -1.13
C VAL A 43 -2.81 34.40 -0.32
N ASP A 44 -3.27 35.59 0.06
CA ASP A 44 -4.51 35.75 0.82
C ASP A 44 -5.74 35.63 -0.09
N PHE A 45 -6.65 34.74 0.29
CA PHE A 45 -7.86 34.44 -0.48
C PHE A 45 -9.09 34.98 0.24
N PRO A 46 -9.81 35.97 -0.33
CA PRO A 46 -11.05 36.45 0.25
C PRO A 46 -12.10 35.34 0.18
N ASN A 47 -12.76 35.03 1.30
CA ASN A 47 -13.70 33.92 1.43
C ASN A 47 -13.09 32.55 1.06
N LYS A 48 -12.25 32.03 1.97
CA LYS A 48 -11.52 30.76 1.85
C LYS A 48 -12.41 29.56 1.46
N SER A 49 -13.66 29.52 1.92
CA SER A 49 -14.62 28.45 1.60
C SER A 49 -14.91 28.37 0.09
N LEU A 50 -15.12 29.52 -0.54
CA LEU A 50 -15.41 29.60 -1.97
C LEU A 50 -14.20 29.18 -2.80
N TRP A 51 -13.00 29.69 -2.47
CA TRP A 51 -11.78 29.36 -3.20
C TRP A 51 -11.37 27.90 -3.05
N LEU A 52 -11.50 27.34 -1.85
CA LEU A 52 -11.25 25.92 -1.62
C LEU A 52 -12.23 25.07 -2.44
N THR A 53 -13.53 25.37 -2.36
CA THR A 53 -14.56 24.62 -3.11
C THR A 53 -14.32 24.72 -4.62
N ALA A 54 -14.00 25.90 -5.13
CA ALA A 54 -13.67 26.11 -6.53
C ALA A 54 -12.44 25.30 -6.95
N SER A 55 -11.37 25.30 -6.13
CA SER A 55 -10.15 24.55 -6.40
C SER A 55 -10.38 23.04 -6.43
N LEU A 56 -10.99 22.47 -5.38
CA LEU A 56 -11.23 21.01 -5.30
C LEU A 56 -12.20 20.55 -6.40
N THR A 57 -13.23 21.34 -6.70
CA THR A 57 -14.20 21.04 -7.77
C THR A 57 -13.53 21.12 -9.14
N ALA A 58 -12.69 22.12 -9.40
CA ALA A 58 -11.97 22.23 -10.66
C ALA A 58 -11.00 21.05 -10.88
N ILE A 59 -10.28 20.62 -9.84
CA ILE A 59 -9.42 19.43 -9.89
C ILE A 59 -10.25 18.16 -10.16
N ALA A 60 -11.36 17.97 -9.44
CA ALA A 60 -12.24 16.81 -9.61
C ALA A 60 -12.85 16.79 -11.03
N ALA A 61 -13.52 17.86 -11.42
CA ALA A 61 -14.22 17.98 -12.69
C ALA A 61 -13.25 17.90 -13.87
N GLY A 62 -12.09 18.57 -13.81
CA GLY A 62 -11.05 18.47 -14.82
C GLY A 62 -10.54 17.04 -14.99
N THR A 63 -10.26 16.34 -13.89
CA THR A 63 -9.80 14.94 -13.93
C THR A 63 -10.86 13.99 -14.47
N ILE A 64 -12.11 14.14 -14.04
CA ILE A 64 -13.24 13.31 -14.48
C ILE A 64 -13.53 13.57 -15.97
N TRP A 65 -13.60 14.83 -16.40
CA TRP A 65 -13.84 15.18 -17.80
C TRP A 65 -12.71 14.67 -18.70
N PHE A 66 -11.45 14.84 -18.30
CA PHE A 66 -10.32 14.28 -19.03
C PHE A 66 -10.47 12.76 -19.19
N SER A 67 -10.90 12.08 -18.14
CA SER A 67 -11.11 10.63 -18.15
C SER A 67 -12.24 10.21 -19.08
N ILE A 68 -13.34 10.96 -19.11
CA ILE A 68 -14.45 10.74 -20.05
C ILE A 68 -13.95 10.89 -21.48
N ALA A 69 -13.28 12.00 -21.78
CA ALA A 69 -12.73 12.27 -23.10
C ALA A 69 -11.67 11.23 -23.54
N ALA A 70 -10.95 10.61 -22.59
CA ALA A 70 -9.94 9.60 -22.86
C ALA A 70 -10.49 8.18 -23.07
N TYR A 71 -11.61 7.81 -22.44
CA TYR A 71 -12.07 6.42 -22.37
C TYR A 71 -13.49 6.16 -22.88
N ALA A 72 -14.36 7.17 -23.02
CA ALA A 72 -15.77 6.95 -23.40
C ALA A 72 -15.92 6.19 -24.73
N ASN A 73 -15.18 6.63 -25.76
CA ASN A 73 -15.22 6.07 -27.12
C ASN A 73 -14.20 4.94 -27.34
N LYS A 74 -13.60 4.41 -26.27
CA LYS A 74 -12.66 3.30 -26.36
C LYS A 74 -13.42 1.97 -26.29
N HIS A 75 -13.28 1.13 -27.33
CA HIS A 75 -13.64 -0.30 -27.29
C HIS A 75 -13.01 -1.06 -26.13
N GLU A 76 -13.57 -2.21 -25.79
CA GLU A 76 -12.97 -3.12 -24.83
C GLU A 76 -11.69 -3.78 -25.35
N GLY A 77 -10.92 -4.38 -24.45
CA GLY A 77 -9.69 -5.10 -24.78
C GLY A 77 -8.40 -4.32 -24.55
N ILE A 78 -7.29 -4.90 -25.01
CA ILE A 78 -5.94 -4.43 -24.74
C ILE A 78 -5.58 -3.32 -25.70
N LYS A 79 -5.04 -2.23 -25.15
CA LYS A 79 -4.68 -1.05 -25.93
C LYS A 79 -3.26 -0.63 -25.67
N ASN A 80 -2.55 -0.34 -26.74
CA ASN A 80 -1.26 0.32 -26.65
C ASN A 80 -1.47 1.84 -26.64
N ASP A 81 -1.50 2.42 -25.44
CA ASP A 81 -1.65 3.87 -25.26
C ASP A 81 -0.30 4.63 -25.35
N GLY A 82 0.74 3.99 -25.90
CA GLY A 82 2.07 4.58 -26.08
C GLY A 82 2.74 4.97 -24.76
N ILE A 83 2.48 4.24 -23.66
CA ILE A 83 2.93 4.60 -22.30
C ILE A 83 4.45 4.73 -22.17
N TYR A 84 5.22 4.00 -22.99
CA TYR A 84 6.68 4.07 -23.03
C TYR A 84 7.22 5.29 -23.78
N PHE A 85 6.39 5.97 -24.56
CA PHE A 85 6.79 7.11 -25.40
C PHE A 85 6.45 8.47 -24.77
N LYS A 86 5.61 8.50 -23.73
CA LYS A 86 5.18 9.74 -23.07
C LYS A 86 6.18 10.13 -21.97
N SER A 87 6.72 11.36 -22.06
CA SER A 87 7.68 11.91 -21.08
C SER A 87 7.24 11.76 -19.62
N LEU A 88 5.94 11.93 -19.33
CA LEU A 88 5.38 11.76 -17.99
C LEU A 88 5.45 10.33 -17.45
N THR A 89 5.26 9.31 -18.30
CA THR A 89 5.13 7.91 -17.86
C THR A 89 6.35 7.05 -18.17
N SER A 90 7.34 7.57 -18.90
CA SER A 90 8.53 6.82 -19.33
C SER A 90 9.85 7.28 -18.68
N LYS A 91 9.79 7.84 -17.46
CA LYS A 91 10.94 8.44 -16.75
C LYS A 91 11.58 9.63 -17.48
N GLY A 92 10.80 10.34 -18.30
CA GLY A 92 11.24 11.57 -18.96
C GLY A 92 11.23 12.78 -18.03
N PHE A 93 11.48 13.96 -18.58
CA PHE A 93 11.56 15.22 -17.82
C PHE A 93 10.34 15.49 -16.93
N TRP A 94 9.12 15.34 -17.47
CA TRP A 94 7.89 15.57 -16.72
C TRP A 94 7.66 14.52 -15.62
N ALA A 95 8.18 13.30 -15.80
CA ALA A 95 8.14 12.27 -14.75
C ALA A 95 9.00 12.69 -13.55
N TRP A 96 10.20 13.23 -13.81
CA TRP A 96 11.10 13.73 -12.77
C TRP A 96 10.56 14.96 -12.06
N ILE A 97 10.01 15.93 -12.79
CA ILE A 97 9.34 17.10 -12.17
C ILE A 97 8.23 16.63 -11.23
N LEU A 98 7.36 15.73 -11.69
CA LEU A 98 6.27 15.21 -10.86
C LEU A 98 6.83 14.46 -9.64
N GLY A 99 7.84 13.61 -9.82
CA GLY A 99 8.42 12.84 -8.73
C GLY A 99 9.12 13.71 -7.68
N ILE A 100 9.88 14.72 -8.10
CA ILE A 100 10.52 15.70 -7.22
C ILE A 100 9.47 16.54 -6.52
N GLY A 101 8.45 17.03 -7.23
CA GLY A 101 7.37 17.84 -6.64
C GLY A 101 6.58 17.08 -5.58
N LEU A 102 6.20 15.83 -5.86
CA LEU A 102 5.55 14.96 -4.88
C LEU A 102 6.47 14.68 -3.69
N THR A 103 7.74 14.39 -3.94
CA THR A 103 8.74 14.18 -2.87
C THR A 103 8.86 15.41 -1.97
N LEU A 104 9.00 16.59 -2.56
CA LEU A 104 9.11 17.85 -1.84
C LEU A 104 7.85 18.12 -1.01
N PHE A 105 6.65 17.86 -1.57
CA PHE A 105 5.40 17.98 -0.83
C PHE A 105 5.39 17.09 0.42
N TYR A 106 5.81 15.83 0.33
CA TYR A 106 5.91 14.96 1.50
C TYR A 106 7.00 15.39 2.49
N VAL A 107 8.12 15.94 2.00
CA VAL A 107 9.16 16.51 2.87
C VAL A 107 8.60 17.68 3.69
N LEU A 108 7.87 18.59 3.04
CA LEU A 108 7.21 19.70 3.74
C LEU A 108 6.14 19.19 4.71
N LEU A 109 5.37 18.17 4.31
CA LEU A 109 4.30 17.62 5.15
C LEU A 109 4.81 17.02 6.47
N TYR A 110 5.90 16.24 6.41
CA TYR A 110 6.40 15.51 7.58
C TYR A 110 7.37 16.33 8.45
N TRP A 111 8.25 17.14 7.84
CA TRP A 111 9.33 17.80 8.58
C TRP A 111 9.17 19.32 8.70
N PHE A 112 8.46 19.95 7.76
CA PHE A 112 8.33 21.40 7.74
C PHE A 112 6.88 21.87 7.51
N PRO A 113 5.91 21.38 8.31
CA PRO A 113 4.49 21.72 8.12
C PRO A 113 4.22 23.23 8.29
N GLN A 114 5.10 23.97 8.97
CA GLN A 114 5.06 25.43 9.07
C GLN A 114 5.11 26.13 7.70
N TYR A 115 5.81 25.57 6.71
CA TYR A 115 5.82 26.14 5.34
C TYR A 115 4.53 25.85 4.57
N LEU A 116 3.72 24.88 5.02
CA LEU A 116 2.36 24.70 4.52
C LEU A 116 1.37 25.63 5.25
N GLY A 117 1.81 26.33 6.30
CA GLY A 117 1.02 27.28 7.07
C GLY A 117 0.39 26.72 8.34
N LEU A 118 0.90 25.60 8.86
CA LEU A 118 0.53 25.13 10.21
C LEU A 118 1.14 26.05 11.26
N SER A 119 0.31 26.62 12.13
CA SER A 119 0.76 27.44 13.26
C SER A 119 0.64 26.67 14.58
N GLY A 120 1.65 26.76 15.44
CA GLY A 120 1.68 26.04 16.73
C GLY A 120 0.82 26.67 17.82
N ASN A 121 0.72 28.01 17.85
CA ASN A 121 0.06 28.77 18.92
C ASN A 121 -0.80 29.94 18.38
N GLY A 122 -1.12 29.94 17.08
CA GLY A 122 -1.90 31.00 16.44
C GLY A 122 -2.77 30.48 15.31
N ASN A 123 -3.44 31.38 14.59
CA ASN A 123 -4.25 31.00 13.43
C ASN A 123 -3.36 30.41 12.32
N ASN A 124 -3.86 29.39 11.64
CA ASN A 124 -3.22 28.83 10.47
C ASN A 124 -3.05 29.89 9.38
N THR A 125 -2.00 29.75 8.58
CA THR A 125 -1.73 30.55 7.39
C THR A 125 -1.68 29.66 6.14
N GLY A 126 -1.47 30.27 4.97
CA GLY A 126 -1.21 29.56 3.71
C GLY A 126 -2.20 28.46 3.35
N LEU A 127 -1.65 27.30 2.95
CA LEU A 127 -2.42 26.16 2.48
C LEU A 127 -3.29 25.56 3.60
N VAL A 128 -2.76 25.41 4.82
CA VAL A 128 -3.54 24.85 5.94
C VAL A 128 -4.75 25.75 6.25
N ALA A 129 -4.56 27.08 6.26
CA ALA A 129 -5.63 28.02 6.50
C ALA A 129 -6.75 27.95 5.46
N LEU A 130 -6.41 27.69 4.20
CA LEU A 130 -7.40 27.52 3.13
C LEU A 130 -8.35 26.35 3.43
N PHE A 131 -7.89 25.32 4.15
CA PHE A 131 -8.68 24.14 4.53
C PHE A 131 -9.43 24.29 5.86
N ASP A 132 -9.16 25.34 6.66
CA ASP A 132 -9.83 25.55 7.95
C ASP A 132 -11.37 25.48 7.86
N PRO A 133 -12.05 26.14 6.90
CA PRO A 133 -13.52 26.11 6.85
C PRO A 133 -14.07 24.70 6.64
N LEU A 134 -13.39 23.89 5.81
CA LEU A 134 -13.80 22.51 5.55
C LEU A 134 -13.51 21.61 6.75
N SER A 135 -12.37 21.78 7.41
CA SER A 135 -12.05 21.05 8.65
C SER A 135 -13.06 21.37 9.74
N GLN A 136 -13.31 22.64 10.03
CA GLN A 136 -14.31 23.05 11.01
C GLN A 136 -15.70 22.50 10.66
N PHE A 137 -16.05 22.44 9.37
CA PHE A 137 -17.31 21.86 8.90
C PHE A 137 -17.41 20.33 9.03
N ILE A 138 -16.31 19.57 9.09
CA ILE A 138 -16.35 18.10 9.21
C ILE A 138 -15.94 17.63 10.61
N SER A 139 -14.81 18.12 11.11
CA SER A 139 -14.18 17.70 12.38
C SER A 139 -14.51 18.61 13.55
N GLY A 140 -14.95 19.85 13.29
CA GLY A 140 -15.14 20.87 14.34
C GLY A 140 -13.84 21.52 14.81
N ASN A 141 -12.68 21.08 14.31
CA ASN A 141 -11.36 21.57 14.69
C ASN A 141 -10.71 22.36 13.53
N PRO A 142 -9.75 23.28 13.82
CA PRO A 142 -8.90 23.87 12.80
C PRO A 142 -8.19 22.81 11.96
N ALA A 143 -7.87 23.12 10.71
CA ALA A 143 -7.22 22.15 9.83
C ALA A 143 -5.80 21.85 10.33
N SER A 144 -5.41 20.57 10.21
CA SER A 144 -4.02 20.14 10.36
C SER A 144 -3.41 19.81 9.00
N GLN A 145 -2.08 19.67 8.93
CA GLN A 145 -1.41 19.16 7.73
C GLN A 145 -1.92 17.78 7.32
N TRP A 146 -2.36 16.96 8.28
CA TRP A 146 -2.94 15.64 8.03
C TRP A 146 -4.35 15.72 7.45
N PHE A 147 -5.13 16.72 7.85
CA PHE A 147 -6.45 16.98 7.26
C PHE A 147 -6.32 17.41 5.79
N VAL A 148 -5.39 18.33 5.50
CA VAL A 148 -5.07 18.74 4.12
C VAL A 148 -4.66 17.53 3.29
N TYR A 149 -3.72 16.73 3.81
CA TYR A 149 -3.28 15.50 3.17
C TYR A 149 -4.43 14.53 2.93
N GLY A 150 -5.22 14.21 3.97
CA GLY A 150 -6.34 13.29 3.91
C GLY A 150 -7.40 13.71 2.89
N THR A 151 -7.68 15.01 2.80
CA THR A 151 -8.62 15.58 1.82
C THR A 151 -8.09 15.43 0.40
N LEU A 152 -6.85 15.86 0.13
CA LEU A 152 -6.23 15.76 -1.21
C LEU A 152 -6.03 14.31 -1.64
N TYR A 153 -5.66 13.43 -0.71
CA TYR A 153 -5.50 12.00 -0.93
C TYR A 153 -6.83 11.33 -1.28
N THR A 154 -7.89 11.66 -0.55
CA THR A 154 -9.25 11.17 -0.81
C THR A 154 -9.76 11.69 -2.15
N LEU A 155 -9.58 12.98 -2.45
CA LEU A 155 -9.91 13.57 -3.74
C LEU A 155 -9.21 12.84 -4.89
N ALA A 156 -7.90 12.57 -4.76
CA ALA A 156 -7.14 11.84 -5.76
C ALA A 156 -7.69 10.42 -5.97
N ILE A 157 -7.95 9.66 -4.90
CA ILE A 157 -8.52 8.31 -5.01
C ILE A 157 -9.91 8.32 -5.65
N LEU A 158 -10.76 9.31 -5.34
CA LEU A 158 -12.10 9.38 -5.91
C LEU A 158 -12.07 9.77 -7.39
N ALA A 159 -11.35 10.85 -7.74
CA ALA A 159 -11.27 11.33 -9.12
C ALA A 159 -10.56 10.33 -10.05
N PHE A 160 -9.41 9.80 -9.63
CA PHE A 160 -8.71 8.76 -10.40
C PHE A 160 -9.37 7.37 -10.26
N GLY A 161 -10.19 7.16 -9.23
CA GLY A 161 -11.07 6.00 -9.10
C GLY A 161 -12.11 5.97 -10.20
N ILE A 162 -12.77 7.10 -10.47
CA ILE A 162 -13.69 7.25 -11.61
C ILE A 162 -12.96 7.00 -12.93
N LYS A 163 -11.78 7.59 -13.13
CA LYS A 163 -10.92 7.27 -14.30
C LYS A 163 -10.71 5.77 -14.47
N PHE A 164 -10.38 5.08 -13.38
CA PHE A 164 -10.11 3.65 -13.40
C PHE A 164 -11.37 2.83 -13.71
N LEU A 165 -12.52 3.21 -13.14
CA LEU A 165 -13.83 2.62 -13.46
C LEU A 165 -14.18 2.75 -14.95
N MET A 166 -13.89 3.91 -15.56
CA MET A 166 -14.08 4.12 -16.99
C MET A 166 -13.15 3.24 -17.84
N LYS A 167 -11.86 3.20 -17.48
CA LYS A 167 -10.85 2.40 -18.19
C LYS A 167 -11.16 0.90 -18.16
N TYR A 168 -11.64 0.38 -17.02
CA TYR A 168 -11.93 -1.04 -16.81
C TYR A 168 -13.43 -1.35 -16.68
N ARG A 169 -14.30 -0.56 -17.33
CA ARG A 169 -15.78 -0.70 -17.26
C ARG A 169 -16.31 -2.07 -17.64
N HIS A 170 -15.54 -2.82 -18.44
CA HIS A 170 -15.88 -4.16 -18.91
C HIS A 170 -15.57 -5.26 -17.89
N SER A 171 -14.74 -4.99 -16.87
CA SER A 171 -14.36 -5.99 -15.87
C SER A 171 -15.13 -5.79 -14.57
N ARG A 172 -16.04 -6.73 -14.25
CA ARG A 172 -16.78 -6.74 -12.98
C ARG A 172 -15.85 -6.71 -11.76
N TYR A 173 -14.76 -7.49 -11.82
CA TYR A 173 -13.77 -7.55 -10.74
C TYR A 173 -13.13 -6.19 -10.49
N GLN A 174 -12.68 -5.51 -11.55
CA GLN A 174 -12.05 -4.20 -11.42
C GLN A 174 -13.02 -3.14 -10.93
N ARG A 175 -14.28 -3.18 -11.39
CA ARG A 175 -15.33 -2.28 -10.92
C ARG A 175 -15.55 -2.40 -9.41
N LEU A 176 -15.85 -3.61 -8.92
CA LEU A 176 -16.12 -3.85 -7.50
C LEU A 176 -14.93 -3.49 -6.61
N ARG A 177 -13.73 -3.86 -7.04
CA ARG A 177 -12.50 -3.53 -6.32
C ARG A 177 -12.28 -2.02 -6.23
N THR A 178 -12.51 -1.29 -7.32
CA THR A 178 -12.32 0.17 -7.33
C THR A 178 -13.38 0.89 -6.49
N PHE A 179 -14.63 0.44 -6.51
CA PHE A 179 -15.64 0.92 -5.58
C PHE A 179 -15.25 0.66 -4.13
N SER A 180 -14.73 -0.54 -3.83
CA SER A 180 -14.25 -0.88 -2.49
C SER A 180 -13.17 0.08 -2.00
N VAL A 181 -12.11 0.33 -2.78
CA VAL A 181 -11.04 1.25 -2.32
C VAL A 181 -11.53 2.69 -2.17
N MET A 182 -12.46 3.15 -3.01
CA MET A 182 -13.06 4.48 -2.88
C MET A 182 -13.91 4.56 -1.60
N PHE A 183 -14.70 3.53 -1.32
CA PHE A 183 -15.55 3.44 -0.13
C PHE A 183 -14.73 3.40 1.16
N PHE A 184 -13.71 2.54 1.25
CA PHE A 184 -12.85 2.47 2.44
C PHE A 184 -12.02 3.74 2.64
N GLN A 185 -11.57 4.40 1.56
CA GLN A 185 -10.87 5.66 1.69
C GLN A 185 -11.80 6.79 2.17
N LEU A 186 -12.95 6.98 1.52
CA LEU A 186 -13.86 8.07 1.89
C LEU A 186 -14.51 7.81 3.25
N GLY A 187 -15.07 6.62 3.47
CA GLY A 187 -15.77 6.26 4.69
C GLY A 187 -14.84 6.03 5.87
N PHE A 188 -14.01 4.99 5.80
CA PHE A 188 -13.25 4.50 6.96
C PHE A 188 -11.98 5.30 7.26
N ALA A 189 -11.33 5.84 6.24
CA ALA A 189 -10.06 6.56 6.43
C ALA A 189 -10.23 8.07 6.63
N PHE A 190 -11.30 8.65 6.10
CA PHE A 190 -11.51 10.10 6.09
C PHE A 190 -12.73 10.49 6.92
N LEU A 191 -13.94 10.16 6.48
CA LEU A 191 -15.16 10.66 7.14
C LEU A 191 -15.35 10.13 8.56
N ILE A 192 -15.21 8.83 8.80
CA ILE A 192 -15.43 8.25 10.14
C ILE A 192 -14.46 8.86 11.17
N PRO A 193 -13.13 8.87 10.97
CA PRO A 193 -12.22 9.45 11.94
C PRO A 193 -12.44 10.95 12.16
N GLU A 194 -12.71 11.72 11.10
CA GLU A 194 -12.95 13.16 11.22
C GLU A 194 -14.27 13.45 11.93
N LEU A 195 -15.34 12.72 11.64
CA LEU A 195 -16.62 12.84 12.36
C LEU A 195 -16.52 12.37 13.81
N MET A 196 -15.73 11.34 14.09
CA MET A 196 -15.47 10.89 15.47
C MET A 196 -14.84 11.99 16.30
N SER A 197 -13.98 12.84 15.71
CA SER A 197 -13.37 13.96 16.43
C SER A 197 -14.40 15.00 16.92
N ARG A 198 -15.59 15.09 16.29
CA ARG A 198 -16.69 15.94 16.75
C ARG A 198 -17.39 15.43 18.00
N LEU A 199 -17.28 14.13 18.26
CA LEU A 199 -17.85 13.54 19.46
C LEU A 199 -17.02 13.87 20.71
N ASN A 200 -15.84 14.47 20.53
CA ASN A 200 -14.97 14.85 21.63
C ASN A 200 -15.53 16.09 22.36
N SER A 201 -15.60 15.98 23.69
CA SER A 201 -16.02 17.02 24.63
C SER A 201 -14.98 17.15 25.76
N GLU A 202 -15.19 18.09 26.69
CA GLU A 202 -14.34 18.22 27.87
C GLU A 202 -14.29 16.96 28.75
N THR A 203 -15.34 16.13 28.69
CA THR A 203 -15.49 14.91 29.51
C THR A 203 -15.20 13.62 28.76
N PHE A 204 -15.12 13.64 27.43
CA PHE A 204 -14.89 12.47 26.60
C PHE A 204 -14.01 12.83 25.41
N SER A 205 -12.86 12.17 25.27
CA SER A 205 -11.96 12.39 24.13
C SER A 205 -11.52 11.06 23.54
N LEU A 206 -11.86 10.85 22.28
CA LEU A 206 -11.45 9.69 21.50
C LEU A 206 -10.36 10.12 20.51
N PRO A 207 -9.18 9.45 20.51
CA PRO A 207 -8.12 9.79 19.58
C PRO A 207 -8.48 9.38 18.14
N TYR A 208 -7.91 10.09 17.17
CA TYR A 208 -8.05 9.76 15.75
C TYR A 208 -7.62 8.31 15.49
N TYR A 209 -8.51 7.49 14.93
CA TYR A 209 -8.25 6.09 14.64
C TYR A 209 -8.70 5.71 13.23
N ASP A 210 -7.73 5.44 12.36
CA ASP A 210 -7.98 4.91 11.03
C ASP A 210 -8.26 3.40 11.08
N LEU A 211 -9.54 3.03 11.06
CA LEU A 211 -10.03 1.65 11.15
C LEU A 211 -9.48 0.70 10.07
N LYS A 212 -9.00 1.20 8.92
CA LYS A 212 -8.36 0.36 7.89
C LYS A 212 -6.86 0.16 8.14
N ASN A 213 -6.21 0.94 8.99
CA ASN A 213 -4.77 0.83 9.22
C ASN A 213 -4.51 -0.20 10.32
N ILE A 214 -4.00 -1.35 9.91
CA ILE A 214 -3.72 -2.50 10.79
C ILE A 214 -2.21 -2.50 11.10
N TRP A 215 -1.85 -2.92 12.32
CA TRP A 215 -0.45 -3.19 12.64
C TRP A 215 0.13 -4.21 11.65
N PRO A 216 1.38 -4.08 11.14
CA PRO A 216 2.46 -3.18 11.57
C PRO A 216 2.47 -1.77 10.96
N LEU A 217 1.48 -1.38 10.15
CA LEU A 217 1.43 -0.03 9.59
C LEU A 217 1.07 1.01 10.66
N ASN A 218 0.14 0.66 11.54
CA ASN A 218 -0.33 1.51 12.64
C ASN A 218 0.36 1.20 13.97
N HIS A 219 1.68 1.33 14.01
CA HIS A 219 2.51 1.03 15.18
C HIS A 219 2.26 1.99 16.36
N TYR A 220 1.97 3.27 16.09
CA TYR A 220 1.76 4.28 17.12
C TYR A 220 0.53 4.02 18.00
N ASN A 221 -0.42 3.19 17.56
CA ASN A 221 -1.57 2.78 18.38
C ASN A 221 -1.16 2.09 19.68
N PHE A 222 0.04 1.51 19.74
CA PHE A 222 0.58 0.83 20.92
C PHE A 222 1.56 1.69 21.70
N GLU A 223 1.68 2.98 21.41
CA GLU A 223 2.43 3.91 22.26
C GLU A 223 1.62 4.24 23.52
N GLN A 224 2.33 4.45 24.64
CA GLN A 224 1.71 4.67 25.96
C GLN A 224 0.62 5.75 25.92
N TYR A 225 0.94 6.95 25.40
CA TYR A 225 -0.02 8.06 25.34
C TYR A 225 -1.30 7.72 24.55
N ARG A 226 -1.21 6.87 23.51
CA ARG A 226 -2.35 6.44 22.71
C ARG A 226 -3.18 5.40 23.44
N VAL A 227 -2.52 4.44 24.07
CA VAL A 227 -3.17 3.42 24.88
C VAL A 227 -3.92 4.07 26.03
N ASP A 228 -3.29 5.01 26.74
CA ASP A 228 -3.90 5.77 27.82
C ASP A 228 -5.11 6.57 27.34
N ALA A 229 -5.02 7.21 26.17
CA ALA A 229 -6.15 7.92 25.56
C ALA A 229 -7.34 6.98 25.24
N PHE A 230 -7.07 5.79 24.70
CA PHE A 230 -8.11 4.80 24.44
C PHE A 230 -8.74 4.23 25.71
N ILE A 231 -7.94 3.97 26.75
CA ILE A 231 -8.46 3.48 28.03
C ILE A 231 -9.31 4.57 28.69
N SER A 232 -8.84 5.83 28.65
CA SER A 232 -9.56 6.99 29.20
C SER A 232 -10.88 7.27 28.47
N ALA A 233 -10.99 6.89 27.19
CA ALA A 233 -12.23 6.95 26.41
C ALA A 233 -13.26 5.84 26.77
N GLY A 234 -13.03 5.08 27.85
CA GLY A 234 -13.95 4.07 28.37
C GLY A 234 -14.17 2.90 27.41
N ASN A 235 -15.39 2.35 27.42
CA ASN A 235 -15.72 1.11 26.70
C ASN A 235 -15.46 1.19 25.18
N ILE A 236 -15.68 2.35 24.56
CA ILE A 236 -15.47 2.53 23.11
C ILE A 236 -13.99 2.45 22.78
N GLY A 237 -13.14 3.15 23.54
CA GLY A 237 -11.70 3.15 23.28
C GLY A 237 -11.04 1.80 23.58
N VAL A 238 -11.45 1.12 24.65
CA VAL A 238 -11.03 -0.27 24.92
C VAL A 238 -11.48 -1.20 23.79
N GLY A 239 -12.71 -1.04 23.28
CA GLY A 239 -13.20 -1.79 22.12
C GLY A 239 -12.34 -1.59 20.87
N LEU A 240 -11.86 -0.37 20.61
CA LEU A 240 -10.96 -0.07 19.49
C LEU A 240 -9.56 -0.67 19.69
N LEU A 241 -9.04 -0.70 20.91
CA LEU A 241 -7.77 -1.40 21.22
C LEU A 241 -7.90 -2.91 20.98
N ILE A 242 -8.99 -3.53 21.46
CA ILE A 242 -9.29 -4.95 21.20
C ILE A 242 -9.40 -5.21 19.70
N PHE A 243 -10.10 -4.33 18.97
CA PHE A 243 -10.18 -4.42 17.51
C PHE A 243 -8.79 -4.31 16.86
N GLY A 244 -7.92 -3.41 17.32
CA GLY A 244 -6.54 -3.28 16.87
C GLY A 244 -5.77 -4.60 16.98
N VAL A 245 -5.82 -5.27 18.12
CA VAL A 245 -5.15 -6.57 18.35
C VAL A 245 -5.82 -7.71 17.57
N ALA A 246 -7.15 -7.80 17.60
CA ALA A 246 -7.92 -8.82 16.89
C ALA A 246 -7.76 -8.71 15.37
N SER A 247 -7.59 -7.49 14.85
CA SER A 247 -7.44 -7.24 13.41
C SER A 247 -6.20 -7.92 12.83
N ILE A 248 -5.10 -7.97 13.57
CA ILE A 248 -3.87 -8.64 13.15
C ILE A 248 -3.84 -10.13 13.51
N LEU A 249 -4.28 -10.53 14.71
CA LEU A 249 -4.14 -11.92 15.16
C LEU A 249 -5.26 -12.84 14.66
N ILE A 250 -6.43 -12.30 14.33
CA ILE A 250 -7.62 -13.10 13.99
C ILE A 250 -8.13 -12.75 12.58
N ILE A 251 -8.55 -11.50 12.38
CA ILE A 251 -9.23 -11.08 11.14
C ILE A 251 -8.29 -11.23 9.94
N THR A 252 -7.09 -10.68 10.04
CA THR A 252 -6.10 -10.71 8.96
C THR A 252 -5.72 -12.13 8.57
N PRO A 253 -5.41 -13.06 9.50
CA PRO A 253 -5.13 -14.44 9.14
C PRO A 253 -6.28 -15.14 8.43
N ILE A 254 -7.51 -15.00 8.93
CA ILE A 254 -8.69 -15.64 8.34
C ILE A 254 -8.95 -15.13 6.91
N LEU A 255 -8.93 -13.80 6.72
CA LEU A 255 -9.18 -13.20 5.41
C LEU A 255 -8.07 -13.52 4.42
N THR A 256 -6.81 -13.53 4.85
CA THR A 256 -5.67 -13.86 3.99
C THR A 256 -5.65 -15.33 3.60
N TYR A 257 -6.06 -16.23 4.50
CA TYR A 257 -6.29 -17.63 4.16
C TYR A 257 -7.32 -17.78 3.04
N LYS A 258 -8.47 -17.11 3.15
CA LYS A 258 -9.58 -17.23 2.18
C LYS A 258 -9.33 -16.50 0.86
N TYR A 259 -8.74 -15.31 0.89
CA TYR A 259 -8.69 -14.42 -0.26
C TYR A 259 -7.27 -14.08 -0.73
N GLY A 260 -6.23 -14.51 -0.02
CA GLY A 260 -4.86 -14.03 -0.23
C GLY A 260 -4.73 -12.59 0.25
N LYS A 261 -3.60 -11.92 -0.02
CA LYS A 261 -3.39 -10.54 0.43
C LYS A 261 -4.23 -9.50 -0.31
N ARG A 262 -5.03 -9.91 -1.31
CA ARG A 262 -5.83 -9.00 -2.13
C ARG A 262 -6.91 -8.26 -1.32
N TRP A 263 -7.53 -8.92 -0.33
CA TRP A 263 -8.57 -8.30 0.51
C TRP A 263 -8.07 -7.00 1.15
N TYR A 264 -6.79 -6.94 1.53
CA TYR A 264 -6.20 -5.75 2.10
C TYR A 264 -5.53 -4.89 1.01
N CYS A 265 -4.47 -5.41 0.38
CA CYS A 265 -3.56 -4.63 -0.46
C CYS A 265 -4.20 -4.05 -1.75
N SER A 266 -5.31 -4.62 -2.20
CA SER A 266 -6.00 -4.20 -3.43
C SER A 266 -7.44 -3.73 -3.21
N TRP A 267 -8.07 -4.01 -2.06
CA TRP A 267 -9.49 -3.71 -1.82
C TRP A 267 -9.75 -2.72 -0.66
N VAL A 268 -8.85 -2.65 0.33
CA VAL A 268 -9.06 -1.83 1.56
C VAL A 268 -7.93 -0.82 1.79
N CYS A 269 -6.69 -1.22 1.57
CA CYS A 269 -5.51 -0.43 1.90
C CYS A 269 -5.46 0.90 1.13
N GLY A 270 -5.30 2.01 1.84
CA GLY A 270 -5.21 3.36 1.24
C GLY A 270 -4.04 3.50 0.26
N CYS A 271 -2.85 3.01 0.62
CA CYS A 271 -1.69 3.03 -0.28
C CYS A 271 -1.97 2.23 -1.56
N GLY A 272 -2.66 1.10 -1.43
CA GLY A 272 -3.13 0.31 -2.56
C GLY A 272 -4.15 1.06 -3.42
N GLY A 273 -5.10 1.77 -2.80
CA GLY A 273 -6.08 2.60 -3.48
C GLY A 273 -5.44 3.67 -4.37
N LEU A 274 -4.48 4.43 -3.84
CA LEU A 274 -3.76 5.45 -4.62
C LEU A 274 -2.89 4.83 -5.73
N ALA A 275 -2.19 3.72 -5.42
CA ALA A 275 -1.39 2.99 -6.40
C ALA A 275 -2.21 2.48 -7.58
N GLU A 276 -3.41 1.94 -7.32
CA GLU A 276 -4.29 1.37 -8.34
C GLU A 276 -5.03 2.43 -9.14
N THR A 277 -5.23 3.63 -8.59
CA THR A 277 -5.96 4.74 -9.22
C THR A 277 -5.00 5.74 -9.85
N ALA A 278 -4.51 6.72 -9.09
CA ALA A 278 -3.60 7.76 -9.56
C ALA A 278 -2.28 7.18 -10.09
N GLY A 279 -1.80 6.09 -9.47
CA GLY A 279 -0.58 5.39 -9.86
C GLY A 279 -0.71 4.51 -11.12
N ASP A 280 -1.91 4.20 -11.60
CA ASP A 280 -2.14 3.27 -12.73
C ASP A 280 -1.26 3.51 -13.99
N PRO A 281 -0.98 4.76 -14.41
CA PRO A 281 -0.11 5.02 -15.56
C PRO A 281 1.32 4.46 -15.43
N PHE A 282 1.81 4.28 -14.21
CA PHE A 282 3.21 3.94 -13.91
C PHE A 282 3.46 2.44 -13.68
N ARG A 283 2.43 1.57 -13.76
CA ARG A 283 2.56 0.12 -13.47
C ARG A 283 3.72 -0.55 -14.19
N HIS A 284 3.92 -0.19 -15.45
CA HIS A 284 4.90 -0.78 -16.35
C HIS A 284 6.36 -0.52 -15.94
N LEU A 285 6.61 0.51 -15.14
CA LEU A 285 7.94 0.85 -14.63
C LEU A 285 8.43 -0.11 -13.54
N SER A 286 7.54 -0.99 -13.03
CA SER A 286 7.89 -1.98 -12.03
C SER A 286 8.94 -2.95 -12.55
N ASP A 287 10.13 -2.88 -11.95
CA ASP A 287 11.32 -3.62 -12.39
C ASP A 287 11.15 -5.13 -12.19
N LYS A 288 11.49 -5.91 -13.21
CA LYS A 288 11.34 -7.38 -13.25
C LYS A 288 12.68 -8.11 -13.13
N ARG A 289 13.80 -7.37 -13.05
CA ARG A 289 15.14 -7.93 -12.91
C ARG A 289 15.28 -8.67 -11.59
N VAL A 290 16.06 -9.76 -11.62
CA VAL A 290 16.34 -10.59 -10.43
C VAL A 290 16.98 -9.77 -9.30
N VAL A 291 17.81 -8.77 -9.64
CA VAL A 291 18.43 -7.86 -8.66
C VAL A 291 17.36 -7.10 -7.88
N ALA A 292 16.37 -6.52 -8.56
CA ALA A 292 15.27 -5.82 -7.90
C ALA A 292 14.48 -6.75 -6.97
N TRP A 293 14.30 -8.02 -7.35
CA TRP A 293 13.61 -9.02 -6.51
C TRP A 293 14.42 -9.43 -5.29
N LYS A 294 15.75 -9.50 -5.40
CA LYS A 294 16.63 -9.76 -4.26
C LYS A 294 16.55 -8.60 -3.27
N ILE A 295 16.67 -7.36 -3.76
CA ILE A 295 16.56 -6.15 -2.93
C ILE A 295 15.19 -6.08 -2.25
N GLU A 296 14.11 -6.24 -3.01
CA GLU A 296 12.73 -6.29 -2.49
C GLU A 296 12.61 -7.22 -1.30
N ARG A 297 13.12 -8.45 -1.45
CA ARG A 297 13.01 -9.46 -0.39
C ARG A 297 13.77 -9.06 0.85
N TRP A 298 15.02 -8.60 0.73
CA TRP A 298 15.80 -8.23 1.90
C TRP A 298 15.19 -7.02 2.60
N VAL A 299 14.93 -5.94 1.87
CA VAL A 299 14.43 -4.68 2.45
C VAL A 299 13.09 -4.88 3.16
N VAL A 300 12.10 -5.53 2.53
CA VAL A 300 10.77 -5.62 3.12
C VAL A 300 10.74 -6.48 4.39
N HIS A 301 11.58 -7.51 4.48
CA HIS A 301 11.69 -8.35 5.68
C HIS A 301 12.55 -7.69 6.75
N SER A 302 13.60 -6.94 6.39
CA SER A 302 14.36 -6.13 7.35
C SER A 302 13.44 -5.10 8.02
N VAL A 303 12.61 -4.41 7.23
CA VAL A 303 11.63 -3.45 7.76
C VAL A 303 10.64 -4.15 8.68
N LEU A 304 10.10 -5.31 8.29
CA LEU A 304 9.21 -6.07 9.17
C LEU A 304 9.85 -6.42 10.51
N VAL A 305 11.06 -6.98 10.51
CA VAL A 305 11.78 -7.33 11.74
C VAL A 305 12.02 -6.10 12.61
N PHE A 306 12.44 -4.99 11.99
CA PHE A 306 12.62 -3.73 12.70
C PHE A 306 11.33 -3.23 13.35
N VAL A 307 10.17 -3.30 12.67
CA VAL A 307 8.87 -2.91 13.25
C VAL A 307 8.50 -3.79 14.43
N VAL A 308 8.70 -5.10 14.31
CA VAL A 308 8.39 -6.07 15.37
C VAL A 308 9.24 -5.80 16.61
N VAL A 309 10.55 -5.61 16.44
CA VAL A 309 11.47 -5.30 17.54
C VAL A 309 11.12 -3.97 18.18
N MET A 310 10.88 -2.91 17.38
CA MET A 310 10.53 -1.59 17.88
C MET A 310 9.18 -1.60 18.62
N THR A 311 8.15 -2.24 18.07
CA THR A 311 6.84 -2.32 18.74
C THR A 311 6.96 -3.07 20.07
N THR A 312 7.74 -4.16 20.08
CA THR A 312 8.03 -4.91 21.32
C THR A 312 8.75 -4.01 22.32
N ALA A 313 9.72 -3.21 21.86
CA ALA A 313 10.48 -2.32 22.72
C ALA A 313 9.63 -1.19 23.34
N VAL A 314 8.75 -0.58 22.53
CA VAL A 314 7.83 0.48 22.98
C VAL A 314 6.83 -0.06 23.99
N ILE A 315 6.23 -1.23 23.74
CA ILE A 315 5.29 -1.82 24.71
C ILE A 315 6.02 -2.20 26.00
N TYR A 316 7.23 -2.75 25.88
CA TYR A 316 8.05 -3.12 27.03
C TYR A 316 8.41 -1.90 27.90
N SER A 317 8.63 -0.71 27.32
CA SER A 317 9.14 0.45 28.06
C SER A 317 8.15 1.05 29.06
N TYR A 318 6.84 0.83 28.87
CA TYR A 318 5.81 1.35 29.78
C TYR A 318 5.07 0.26 30.60
N LEU A 319 5.35 -1.02 30.35
CA LEU A 319 4.82 -2.11 31.18
C LEU A 319 5.52 -2.17 32.54
N GLY A 320 4.74 -2.37 33.61
CA GLY A 320 5.26 -2.46 34.97
C GLY A 320 5.94 -3.81 35.31
N ASP A 321 6.68 -3.79 36.42
CA ASP A 321 7.40 -4.96 36.97
C ASP A 321 6.65 -5.71 38.06
N ASP A 322 5.63 -5.06 38.62
CA ASP A 322 4.99 -5.51 39.84
C ASP A 322 4.03 -6.67 39.56
N THR A 323 4.52 -7.89 39.77
CA THR A 323 3.74 -9.13 39.64
C THR A 323 2.60 -9.24 40.67
N SER A 324 2.60 -8.40 41.72
CA SER A 324 1.52 -8.39 42.71
C SER A 324 0.27 -7.62 42.25
N LYS A 325 0.44 -6.68 41.30
CA LYS A 325 -0.64 -5.83 40.79
C LYS A 325 -1.14 -6.25 39.40
N TYR A 326 -0.25 -6.77 38.56
CA TYR A 326 -0.58 -7.14 37.19
C TYR A 326 -0.03 -8.52 36.82
N TRP A 327 -0.87 -9.36 36.22
CA TRP A 327 -0.46 -10.66 35.68
C TRP A 327 0.43 -10.53 34.42
N PHE A 328 0.35 -9.39 33.73
CA PHE A 328 1.05 -9.12 32.48
C PHE A 328 2.16 -8.08 32.69
N THR A 329 3.30 -8.52 33.22
CA THR A 329 4.48 -7.68 33.46
C THR A 329 5.36 -7.56 32.20
N LYS A 330 6.34 -6.64 32.21
CA LYS A 330 7.28 -6.46 31.08
C LYS A 330 8.02 -7.75 30.71
N ASN A 331 8.40 -8.56 31.70
CA ASN A 331 9.07 -9.84 31.50
C ASN A 331 8.12 -10.88 30.90
N THR A 332 6.88 -10.97 31.42
CA THR A 332 5.86 -11.85 30.86
C THR A 332 5.54 -11.50 29.42
N PHE A 333 5.45 -10.20 29.09
CA PHE A 333 5.24 -9.74 27.71
C PHE A 333 6.40 -10.15 26.79
N LEU A 334 7.65 -9.88 27.18
CA LEU A 334 8.82 -10.21 26.36
C LEU A 334 8.94 -11.73 26.12
N ILE A 335 8.70 -12.54 27.16
CA ILE A 335 8.65 -14.01 27.03
C ILE A 335 7.53 -14.42 26.09
N SER A 336 6.33 -13.84 26.23
CA SER A 336 5.18 -14.16 25.39
C SER A 336 5.46 -13.88 23.91
N VAL A 337 6.07 -12.73 23.59
CA VAL A 337 6.48 -12.38 22.22
C VAL A 337 7.53 -13.37 21.71
N THR A 338 8.53 -13.69 22.52
CA THR A 338 9.61 -14.63 22.16
C THR A 338 9.05 -16.02 21.85
N VAL A 339 8.17 -16.53 22.71
CA VAL A 339 7.50 -17.83 22.55
C VAL A 339 6.64 -17.82 21.29
N LEU A 340 5.85 -16.76 21.06
CA LEU A 340 5.00 -16.63 19.88
C LEU A 340 5.83 -16.63 18.58
N LEU A 341 6.88 -15.81 18.50
CA LEU A 341 7.74 -15.73 17.32
C LEU A 341 8.49 -17.05 17.07
N THR A 342 8.97 -17.70 18.14
CA THR A 342 9.63 -19.01 18.07
C THR A 342 8.65 -20.09 17.60
N ALA A 343 7.43 -20.12 18.14
CA ALA A 343 6.40 -21.06 17.73
C ALA A 343 6.03 -20.88 16.25
N ILE A 344 5.86 -19.64 15.78
CA ILE A 344 5.60 -19.34 14.36
C ILE A 344 6.77 -19.81 13.49
N PHE A 345 8.01 -19.51 13.88
CA PHE A 345 9.20 -19.93 13.15
C PHE A 345 9.30 -21.46 13.05
N LEU A 346 9.20 -22.17 14.18
CA LEU A 346 9.27 -23.63 14.22
C LEU A 346 8.14 -24.27 13.42
N TRP A 347 6.92 -23.75 13.53
CA TRP A 347 5.79 -24.25 12.77
C TRP A 347 6.01 -24.11 11.26
N ILE A 348 6.48 -22.95 10.78
CA ILE A 348 6.84 -22.77 9.36
C ILE A 348 8.01 -23.67 8.97
N TRP A 349 9.01 -23.83 9.83
CA TRP A 349 10.18 -24.65 9.56
C TRP A 349 9.87 -26.14 9.45
N ILE A 350 8.98 -26.65 10.30
CA ILE A 350 8.58 -28.07 10.30
C ILE A 350 7.67 -28.37 9.11
N TYR A 351 6.64 -27.56 8.88
CA TYR A 351 5.59 -27.90 7.92
C TYR A 351 5.79 -27.31 6.52
N LYS A 352 6.60 -26.25 6.37
CA LYS A 352 6.67 -25.46 5.14
C LYS A 352 8.07 -25.12 4.65
N ARG A 353 9.14 -25.66 5.26
CA ARG A 353 10.52 -25.37 4.84
C ARG A 353 10.79 -25.69 3.38
N GLU A 354 10.21 -26.75 2.81
CA GLU A 354 10.48 -27.15 1.43
C GLU A 354 9.86 -26.20 0.39
N GLU A 355 8.85 -25.42 0.77
CA GLU A 355 8.26 -24.40 -0.10
C GLU A 355 9.07 -23.08 -0.14
N LEU A 356 10.03 -22.93 0.76
CA LEU A 356 10.91 -21.76 0.88
C LEU A 356 12.16 -21.92 0.02
N LYS A 357 12.50 -20.86 -0.71
CA LYS A 357 13.77 -20.79 -1.45
C LYS A 357 14.95 -20.66 -0.48
N THR A 358 16.14 -21.08 -0.92
CA THR A 358 17.39 -21.06 -0.11
C THR A 358 17.68 -19.69 0.52
N ASP A 359 17.53 -18.62 -0.25
CA ASP A 359 17.70 -17.24 0.22
C ASP A 359 16.66 -16.84 1.28
N ALA A 360 15.42 -17.34 1.19
CA ALA A 360 14.42 -17.15 2.24
C ALA A 360 14.71 -17.98 3.50
N LYS A 361 15.23 -19.21 3.36
CA LYS A 361 15.67 -20.04 4.49
C LYS A 361 16.78 -19.36 5.28
N ILE A 362 17.81 -18.86 4.59
CA ILE A 362 18.94 -18.14 5.20
C ILE A 362 18.45 -16.86 5.90
N GLY A 363 17.62 -16.06 5.23
CA GLY A 363 17.06 -14.85 5.84
C GLY A 363 16.23 -15.15 7.08
N ALA A 364 15.37 -16.17 7.05
CA ALA A 364 14.54 -16.54 8.18
C ALA A 364 15.36 -16.97 9.40
N VAL A 365 16.37 -17.82 9.21
CA VAL A 365 17.29 -18.23 10.29
C VAL A 365 18.10 -17.03 10.79
N GLY A 366 18.64 -16.21 9.88
CA GLY A 366 19.43 -15.03 10.25
C GLY A 366 18.64 -14.04 11.11
N TYR A 367 17.42 -13.68 10.69
CA TYR A 367 16.56 -12.80 11.49
C TYR A 367 16.13 -13.43 12.81
N PHE A 368 15.84 -14.73 12.84
CA PHE A 368 15.51 -15.44 14.08
C PHE A 368 16.67 -15.39 15.08
N VAL A 369 17.90 -15.67 14.64
CA VAL A 369 19.11 -15.58 15.46
C VAL A 369 19.33 -14.15 15.96
N ILE A 370 19.13 -13.13 15.11
CA ILE A 370 19.25 -11.73 15.51
C ILE A 370 18.23 -11.39 16.61
N ILE A 371 16.96 -11.78 16.44
CA ILE A 371 15.91 -11.51 17.44
C ILE A 371 16.25 -12.19 18.78
N ILE A 372 16.64 -13.46 18.76
CA ILE A 372 17.02 -14.20 19.97
C ILE A 372 18.28 -13.62 20.62
N ALA A 373 19.29 -13.23 19.84
CA ALA A 373 20.50 -12.60 20.34
C ALA A 373 20.18 -11.27 21.02
N LEU A 374 19.33 -10.45 20.40
CA LEU A 374 18.86 -9.18 20.94
C LEU A 374 18.12 -9.37 22.28
N ILE A 375 17.25 -10.38 22.38
CA ILE A 375 16.52 -10.70 23.62
C ILE A 375 17.47 -11.25 24.70
N THR A 376 18.44 -12.09 24.31
CA THR A 376 19.43 -12.64 25.26
C THR A 376 20.32 -11.54 25.82
N LEU A 377 20.77 -10.62 24.96
CA LEU A 377 21.54 -9.43 25.38
C LEU A 377 20.76 -8.59 26.39
N HIS A 378 19.46 -8.38 26.17
CA HIS A 378 18.60 -7.65 27.10
C HIS A 378 18.59 -8.25 28.51
N TYR A 379 18.48 -9.58 28.62
CA TYR A 379 18.56 -10.25 29.93
C TYR A 379 19.97 -10.20 30.54
N SER A 380 21.03 -10.08 29.72
CA SER A 380 22.41 -10.03 30.19
C SER A 380 22.88 -8.64 30.66
N THR A 381 22.34 -7.54 30.10
CA THR A 381 22.82 -6.16 30.37
C THR A 381 22.02 -5.41 31.43
N GLY A 382 21.02 -6.04 32.05
CA GLY A 382 20.37 -5.53 33.26
C GLY A 382 19.65 -4.19 33.10
N ASN A 383 18.72 -4.09 32.13
CA ASN A 383 17.76 -3.00 31.88
C ASN A 383 18.07 -2.01 30.74
N LYS A 384 19.21 -2.11 30.03
CA LYS A 384 19.39 -1.37 28.77
C LYS A 384 18.88 -2.19 27.59
N LEU A 385 17.59 -2.01 27.28
CA LEU A 385 16.88 -2.68 26.20
C LEU A 385 17.61 -2.46 24.85
N PHE A 386 17.94 -3.55 24.15
CA PHE A 386 18.47 -3.55 22.77
C PHE A 386 19.57 -2.52 22.44
N LEU A 387 20.51 -2.23 23.37
CA LEU A 387 21.61 -1.27 23.20
C LEU A 387 21.19 0.21 22.95
N PHE A 388 19.90 0.50 22.73
CA PHE A 388 19.36 1.81 22.35
C PHE A 388 18.12 2.14 23.17
N ASP A 389 17.94 3.42 23.51
CA ASP A 389 16.75 3.87 24.23
C ASP A 389 15.49 3.68 23.37
N ALA A 390 14.37 3.29 23.99
CA ALA A 390 13.10 3.05 23.30
C ALA A 390 12.62 4.31 22.55
N GLU A 391 12.88 5.48 23.13
CA GLU A 391 12.58 6.78 22.54
C GLU A 391 13.43 7.07 21.29
N THR A 392 14.71 6.68 21.31
CA THR A 392 15.61 6.83 20.16
C THR A 392 15.19 5.91 19.02
N LEU A 393 14.78 4.67 19.33
CA LEU A 393 14.23 3.72 18.36
C LEU A 393 12.91 4.21 17.75
N ARG A 394 12.02 4.79 18.58
CA ARG A 394 10.74 5.37 18.16
C ARG A 394 10.94 6.51 17.16
N SER A 395 11.77 7.49 17.52
CA SER A 395 12.09 8.64 16.66
C SER A 395 12.76 8.19 15.35
N SER A 396 13.72 7.27 15.43
CA SER A 396 14.40 6.72 14.25
C SER A 396 13.45 5.96 13.31
N TYR A 397 12.49 5.22 13.86
CA TYR A 397 11.45 4.54 13.08
C TYR A 397 10.49 5.53 12.40
N GLY A 398 9.98 6.51 13.16
CA GLY A 398 9.07 7.54 12.63
C GLY A 398 9.73 8.33 11.49
N PHE A 399 11.02 8.66 11.65
CA PHE A 399 11.83 9.34 10.64
C PHE A 399 12.11 8.44 9.41
N LEU A 400 12.66 7.24 9.60
CA LEU A 400 13.09 6.38 8.49
C LEU A 400 11.90 5.71 7.79
N ILE A 401 11.03 4.99 8.51
CA ILE A 401 9.99 4.18 7.89
C ILE A 401 8.72 4.99 7.62
N GLY A 402 8.31 5.81 8.58
CA GLY A 402 7.14 6.67 8.47
C GLY A 402 7.32 7.73 7.38
N ALA A 403 8.30 8.62 7.55
CA ALA A 403 8.44 9.79 6.70
C ALA A 403 9.23 9.50 5.39
N VAL A 404 10.37 8.82 5.45
CA VAL A 404 11.21 8.55 4.26
C VAL A 404 10.63 7.43 3.38
N PHE A 405 10.30 6.26 3.92
CA PHE A 405 9.85 5.16 3.06
C PHE A 405 8.37 5.26 2.62
N SER A 406 7.45 5.67 3.50
CA SER A 406 6.01 5.68 3.16
C SER A 406 5.57 6.94 2.39
N GLY A 407 6.11 8.11 2.75
CA GLY A 407 5.81 9.38 2.09
C GLY A 407 6.70 9.65 0.88
N VAL A 408 7.99 9.90 1.14
CA VAL A 408 8.97 10.35 0.14
C VAL A 408 9.24 9.28 -0.93
N ILE A 409 9.66 8.09 -0.53
CA ILE A 409 9.96 6.97 -1.46
C ILE A 409 8.67 6.29 -1.94
N GLY A 410 7.58 6.39 -1.18
CA GLY A 410 6.33 5.71 -1.53
C GLY A 410 5.69 6.32 -2.76
N VAL A 411 5.17 7.54 -2.63
CA VAL A 411 4.37 8.20 -3.69
C VAL A 411 5.24 9.05 -4.62
N GLY A 412 6.29 9.69 -4.09
CA GLY A 412 7.21 10.50 -4.88
C GLY A 412 7.88 9.73 -6.01
N PHE A 413 8.08 8.43 -5.83
CA PHE A 413 8.81 7.59 -6.79
C PHE A 413 7.91 6.87 -7.80
N TYR A 414 6.59 7.10 -7.79
CA TYR A 414 5.69 6.49 -8.77
C TYR A 414 6.14 6.69 -10.22
N PRO A 415 6.52 7.92 -10.65
CA PRO A 415 6.95 8.17 -12.03
C PRO A 415 8.30 7.55 -12.41
N ILE A 416 9.05 7.02 -11.44
CA ILE A 416 10.44 6.54 -11.62
C ILE A 416 10.55 5.03 -11.46
N PHE A 417 9.96 4.47 -10.39
CA PHE A 417 10.12 3.06 -10.00
C PHE A 417 8.81 2.25 -10.06
N GLY A 418 7.68 2.92 -10.34
CA GLY A 418 6.37 2.30 -10.50
C GLY A 418 5.41 2.60 -9.36
N ASN A 419 4.15 2.25 -9.54
CA ASN A 419 3.05 2.67 -8.67
C ASN A 419 2.96 1.97 -7.32
N ARG A 420 3.77 0.92 -7.07
CA ARG A 420 3.74 0.13 -5.84
C ARG A 420 5.09 0.04 -5.13
N VAL A 421 5.95 1.03 -5.28
CA VAL A 421 7.30 1.06 -4.68
C VAL A 421 7.25 0.84 -3.17
N TRP A 422 6.43 1.60 -2.43
CA TRP A 422 6.23 1.38 -0.99
C TRP A 422 5.74 -0.04 -0.68
N CYS A 423 4.66 -0.48 -1.34
CA CYS A 423 4.06 -1.80 -1.13
C CYS A 423 5.02 -2.96 -1.42
N ARG A 424 6.01 -2.72 -2.28
CA ARG A 424 6.98 -3.70 -2.75
C ARG A 424 8.19 -3.75 -1.82
N PHE A 425 8.80 -2.60 -1.52
CA PHE A 425 10.08 -2.55 -0.81
C PHE A 425 9.94 -2.29 0.69
N GLY A 426 8.97 -1.48 1.11
CA GLY A 426 8.95 -0.95 2.48
C GLY A 426 7.75 -1.36 3.34
N CYS A 427 6.66 -1.85 2.76
CA CYS A 427 5.43 -2.11 3.51
C CYS A 427 5.54 -3.39 4.38
N PRO A 428 5.60 -3.28 5.72
CA PRO A 428 5.76 -4.46 6.58
C PRO A 428 4.51 -5.34 6.58
N MET A 429 3.32 -4.75 6.40
CA MET A 429 2.07 -5.51 6.25
C MET A 429 2.10 -6.37 4.98
N ALA A 430 2.71 -5.88 3.89
CA ALA A 430 2.85 -6.67 2.66
C ALA A 430 3.77 -7.89 2.84
N ALA A 431 4.76 -7.83 3.74
CA ALA A 431 5.61 -8.97 4.09
C ALA A 431 4.84 -10.04 4.87
N ILE A 432 4.13 -9.67 5.94
CA ILE A 432 3.30 -10.60 6.74
C ILE A 432 2.27 -11.29 5.85
N LEU A 433 1.46 -10.49 5.14
CA LEU A 433 0.43 -11.01 4.25
C LEU A 433 1.02 -11.82 3.09
N GLY A 434 2.24 -11.47 2.64
CA GLY A 434 2.93 -12.16 1.56
C GLY A 434 3.38 -13.57 1.94
N ILE A 435 3.95 -13.73 3.14
CA ILE A 435 4.31 -15.04 3.71
C ILE A 435 3.06 -15.89 3.85
N GLN A 436 2.02 -15.33 4.46
CA GLN A 436 0.78 -16.05 4.70
C GLN A 436 0.07 -16.43 3.38
N GLN A 437 0.03 -15.52 2.41
CA GLN A 437 -0.54 -15.80 1.10
C GLN A 437 0.20 -16.95 0.41
N ARG A 438 1.54 -16.92 0.39
CA ARG A 438 2.33 -17.92 -0.32
C ARG A 438 2.11 -19.31 0.29
N LEU A 439 2.20 -19.43 1.61
CA LEU A 439 2.25 -20.72 2.30
C LEU A 439 0.87 -21.32 2.61
N PHE A 440 -0.14 -20.49 2.87
CA PHE A 440 -1.40 -20.96 3.47
C PHE A 440 -2.66 -20.57 2.70
N SER A 441 -2.63 -19.56 1.83
CA SER A 441 -3.85 -19.07 1.20
C SER A 441 -4.42 -20.00 0.13
N LYS A 442 -5.75 -20.02 -0.02
CA LYS A 442 -6.44 -20.68 -1.14
C LYS A 442 -6.26 -19.94 -2.48
N PHE A 443 -5.88 -18.67 -2.42
CA PHE A 443 -5.78 -17.80 -3.60
C PHE A 443 -4.62 -18.17 -4.50
N ARG A 444 -4.85 -18.25 -5.81
CA ARG A 444 -3.82 -18.39 -6.84
C ARG A 444 -4.29 -17.75 -8.15
N ILE A 445 -3.36 -17.45 -9.05
CA ILE A 445 -3.71 -17.16 -10.45
C ILE A 445 -3.35 -18.40 -11.25
N THR A 446 -4.37 -19.03 -11.82
CA THR A 446 -4.21 -20.22 -12.67
C THR A 446 -3.96 -19.81 -14.12
N THR A 447 -3.31 -20.72 -14.86
CA THR A 447 -2.98 -20.54 -16.27
C THR A 447 -3.40 -21.76 -17.07
N ASN A 448 -4.06 -21.53 -18.20
CA ASN A 448 -4.29 -22.56 -19.22
C ASN A 448 -3.14 -22.51 -20.24
N GLY A 449 -1.96 -22.99 -19.83
CA GLY A 449 -0.67 -22.71 -20.48
C GLY A 449 -0.61 -22.93 -22.00
N GLY A 450 -1.39 -23.87 -22.53
CA GLY A 450 -1.45 -24.16 -23.98
C GLY A 450 -2.00 -23.03 -24.86
N GLN A 451 -2.64 -22.00 -24.28
CA GLN A 451 -3.20 -20.87 -25.03
C GLN A 451 -2.34 -19.59 -24.97
N CYS A 452 -1.17 -19.64 -24.32
CA CYS A 452 -0.30 -18.48 -24.16
C CYS A 452 0.44 -18.13 -25.47
N ILE A 453 0.11 -16.98 -26.07
CA ILE A 453 0.78 -16.45 -27.26
C ILE A 453 2.01 -15.57 -26.95
N SER A 454 2.53 -15.61 -25.72
CA SER A 454 3.77 -14.92 -25.32
C SER A 454 3.82 -13.39 -25.54
N CYS A 455 2.66 -12.72 -25.68
CA CYS A 455 2.57 -11.28 -26.00
C CYS A 455 3.10 -10.33 -24.91
N GLY A 456 3.26 -10.79 -23.67
CA GLY A 456 3.88 -10.02 -22.58
C GLY A 456 3.02 -8.95 -21.90
N ASN A 457 1.77 -8.72 -22.35
CA ASN A 457 0.87 -7.71 -21.75
C ASN A 457 0.65 -7.92 -20.25
N CYS A 458 0.50 -9.18 -19.82
CA CYS A 458 0.34 -9.54 -18.42
C CYS A 458 1.54 -9.15 -17.55
N SER A 459 2.77 -9.35 -18.05
CA SER A 459 4.00 -8.90 -17.38
C SER A 459 4.13 -7.38 -17.39
N THR A 460 3.86 -6.74 -18.53
CA THR A 460 3.93 -5.28 -18.67
C THR A 460 3.04 -4.56 -17.67
N HIS A 461 1.82 -5.05 -17.44
CA HIS A 461 0.90 -4.43 -16.48
C HIS A 461 1.02 -4.95 -15.03
N CYS A 462 1.96 -5.87 -14.76
CA CYS A 462 2.21 -6.33 -13.40
C CYS A 462 2.98 -5.28 -12.58
N GLU A 463 2.26 -4.58 -11.72
CA GLU A 463 2.77 -3.57 -10.78
C GLU A 463 3.65 -4.11 -9.64
N MET A 464 3.71 -5.43 -9.47
CA MET A 464 4.59 -6.06 -8.50
C MET A 464 5.90 -6.55 -9.14
N GLY A 465 6.13 -6.22 -10.41
CA GLY A 465 7.35 -6.62 -11.13
C GLY A 465 7.47 -8.13 -11.33
N ILE A 466 6.34 -8.87 -11.34
CA ILE A 466 6.32 -10.31 -11.62
C ILE A 466 6.33 -10.51 -13.14
N ASP A 467 7.21 -11.39 -13.64
CA ASP A 467 7.15 -11.83 -15.03
C ASP A 467 6.05 -12.88 -15.22
N VAL A 468 4.80 -12.41 -15.32
CA VAL A 468 3.60 -13.22 -15.45
C VAL A 468 3.61 -14.08 -16.71
N ARG A 469 4.16 -13.56 -17.82
CA ARG A 469 4.31 -14.29 -19.09
C ARG A 469 5.08 -15.59 -18.90
N ALA A 470 6.18 -15.56 -18.15
CA ALA A 470 6.99 -16.76 -17.91
C ALA A 470 6.20 -17.87 -17.20
N TYR A 471 5.30 -17.54 -16.26
CA TYR A 471 4.41 -18.54 -15.65
C TYR A 471 3.41 -19.08 -16.65
N ALA A 472 2.79 -18.17 -17.42
CA ALA A 472 1.78 -18.55 -18.39
C ALA A 472 2.35 -19.51 -19.46
N GLN A 473 3.56 -19.24 -19.96
CA GLN A 473 4.26 -20.09 -20.92
C GLN A 473 4.57 -21.48 -20.37
N LYS A 474 4.85 -21.58 -19.07
CA LYS A 474 5.19 -22.86 -18.42
C LYS A 474 3.99 -23.63 -17.91
N GLY A 475 2.78 -23.10 -18.01
CA GLY A 475 1.62 -23.72 -17.37
C GLY A 475 1.64 -23.66 -15.83
N GLU A 476 2.48 -22.81 -15.24
CA GLU A 476 2.68 -22.72 -13.79
C GLU A 476 1.67 -21.77 -13.13
N ASN A 477 1.06 -22.21 -12.02
CA ASN A 477 0.25 -21.33 -11.19
C ASN A 477 1.10 -20.22 -10.54
N ILE A 478 0.58 -19.00 -10.51
CA ILE A 478 1.27 -17.87 -9.90
C ILE A 478 0.96 -17.85 -8.40
N VAL A 479 1.86 -18.45 -7.62
CA VAL A 479 1.80 -18.47 -6.16
C VAL A 479 3.01 -17.74 -5.58
N ARG A 480 2.88 -16.40 -5.53
CA ARG A 480 3.97 -15.50 -5.13
C ARG A 480 3.58 -14.64 -3.93
N ALA A 481 4.51 -14.49 -2.99
CA ALA A 481 4.35 -13.60 -1.85
C ALA A 481 4.17 -12.13 -2.28
N SER A 482 4.78 -11.73 -3.40
CA SER A 482 4.67 -10.36 -3.94
C SER A 482 3.33 -10.08 -4.62
N CYS A 483 2.62 -11.08 -5.15
CA CYS A 483 1.37 -10.86 -5.91
C CYS A 483 0.26 -10.26 -5.03
N VAL A 484 -0.21 -9.05 -5.32
CA VAL A 484 -1.31 -8.40 -4.56
C VAL A 484 -2.71 -8.83 -4.99
N GLY A 485 -2.84 -9.68 -6.02
CA GLY A 485 -4.13 -10.10 -6.54
C GLY A 485 -4.94 -8.98 -7.18
N CYS A 486 -4.27 -7.99 -7.79
CA CYS A 486 -4.92 -6.87 -8.46
C CYS A 486 -5.74 -7.28 -9.70
N GLY A 487 -5.43 -8.43 -10.31
CA GLY A 487 -6.19 -9.04 -11.40
C GLY A 487 -6.00 -8.41 -12.78
N ILE A 488 -5.13 -7.42 -12.92
CA ILE A 488 -4.90 -6.74 -14.22
C ILE A 488 -4.30 -7.69 -15.24
N CYS A 489 -3.40 -8.59 -14.84
CA CYS A 489 -2.80 -9.57 -15.75
C CYS A 489 -3.83 -10.48 -16.43
N SER A 490 -4.93 -10.81 -15.74
CA SER A 490 -6.07 -11.55 -16.30
C SER A 490 -6.90 -10.67 -17.24
N ALA A 491 -7.21 -9.44 -16.81
CA ALA A 491 -8.00 -8.49 -17.60
C ALA A 491 -7.33 -8.05 -18.91
N VAL A 492 -5.99 -8.03 -18.97
CA VAL A 492 -5.21 -7.64 -20.16
C VAL A 492 -4.69 -8.85 -20.95
N CYS A 493 -5.15 -10.08 -20.67
CA CYS A 493 -4.77 -11.23 -21.46
C CYS A 493 -5.72 -11.37 -22.67
N PRO A 494 -5.23 -11.30 -23.92
CA PRO A 494 -6.13 -11.31 -25.10
C PRO A 494 -6.75 -12.68 -25.34
N ARG A 495 -6.09 -13.73 -24.84
CA ARG A 495 -6.50 -15.13 -24.96
C ARG A 495 -7.24 -15.65 -23.72
N GLY A 496 -7.41 -14.82 -22.68
CA GLY A 496 -8.09 -15.26 -21.45
C GLY A 496 -7.35 -16.36 -20.67
N VAL A 497 -6.03 -16.51 -20.85
CA VAL A 497 -5.22 -17.61 -20.29
C VAL A 497 -5.18 -17.62 -18.76
N LEU A 498 -5.29 -16.44 -18.14
CA LEU A 498 -5.05 -16.24 -16.72
C LEU A 498 -6.37 -16.00 -15.97
N LYS A 499 -6.58 -16.71 -14.86
CA LYS A 499 -7.79 -16.57 -14.02
C LYS A 499 -7.44 -16.47 -12.55
N LEU A 500 -8.18 -15.63 -11.82
CA LEU A 500 -8.04 -15.50 -10.37
C LEU A 500 -8.95 -16.52 -9.70
N GLU A 501 -8.36 -17.43 -8.91
CA GLU A 501 -9.09 -18.56 -8.34
C GLU A 501 -8.75 -18.75 -6.86
N ASN A 502 -9.72 -19.30 -6.12
CA ASN A 502 -9.52 -19.85 -4.80
C ASN A 502 -9.73 -21.36 -4.91
N GLY A 503 -8.69 -22.16 -4.66
CA GLY A 503 -8.75 -23.62 -4.79
C GLY A 503 -8.17 -24.34 -3.57
N PRO A 504 -8.09 -25.68 -3.62
CA PRO A 504 -7.45 -26.51 -2.59
C PRO A 504 -5.98 -26.15 -2.36
N LEU A 505 -5.32 -26.73 -1.35
CA LEU A 505 -3.89 -26.46 -1.11
C LEU A 505 -2.98 -27.50 -1.78
N GLU A 506 -3.49 -28.69 -2.12
CA GLU A 506 -2.68 -29.72 -2.77
C GLU A 506 -2.15 -29.24 -4.13
N ASN A 507 -0.88 -29.57 -4.42
CA ASN A 507 -0.19 -29.28 -5.68
C ASN A 507 -0.25 -27.81 -6.13
N ARG A 508 -0.45 -26.87 -5.19
CA ARG A 508 -0.64 -25.45 -5.51
C ARG A 508 0.60 -24.78 -6.10
N ILE A 509 1.81 -25.22 -5.72
CA ILE A 509 3.10 -24.61 -6.10
C ILE A 509 3.85 -25.43 -7.17
N ASN A 510 3.28 -26.55 -7.63
CA ASN A 510 3.96 -27.38 -8.62
C ASN A 510 3.82 -26.81 -10.03
N PRO A 511 4.89 -26.87 -10.84
CA PRO A 511 4.75 -26.70 -12.27
C PRO A 511 3.89 -27.85 -12.79
N ASN A 512 2.73 -27.52 -13.36
CA ASN A 512 2.13 -28.48 -14.28
C ASN A 512 3.15 -28.69 -15.39
N GLU A 513 3.39 -29.95 -15.76
CA GLU A 513 4.23 -30.27 -16.91
C GLU A 513 3.77 -29.42 -18.10
N VAL A 514 4.76 -28.85 -18.80
CA VAL A 514 4.50 -27.97 -19.93
C VAL A 514 3.77 -28.81 -20.98
N LEU A 515 2.46 -28.59 -21.12
CA LEU A 515 1.66 -29.20 -22.18
C LEU A 515 2.02 -28.53 -23.51
N LEU A 516 3.22 -28.80 -24.03
CA LEU A 516 3.51 -28.66 -25.45
C LEU A 516 2.64 -29.73 -26.12
N GLY A 517 1.72 -29.32 -26.99
CA GLY A 517 0.66 -30.17 -27.55
C GLY A 517 1.09 -31.44 -28.30
N ASN A 518 2.38 -31.78 -28.30
CA ASN A 518 2.94 -32.99 -28.88
C ASN A 518 3.39 -34.03 -27.84
N ASP A 519 3.52 -33.67 -26.55
CA ASP A 519 4.19 -34.53 -25.56
C ASP A 519 3.25 -34.99 -24.43
N VAL A 520 1.94 -34.78 -24.59
CA VAL A 520 0.95 -35.10 -23.56
C VAL A 520 0.48 -36.54 -23.74
N ASP A 521 0.93 -37.45 -22.87
CA ASP A 521 0.26 -38.73 -22.72
C ASP A 521 -1.07 -38.54 -21.97
N LEU A 522 -2.14 -38.38 -22.75
CA LEU A 522 -3.50 -38.17 -22.25
C LEU A 522 -3.94 -39.31 -21.30
N MET A 523 -3.34 -40.50 -21.37
CA MET A 523 -3.67 -41.63 -20.49
C MET A 523 -3.30 -41.39 -19.02
N GLN A 524 -2.33 -40.51 -18.74
CA GLN A 524 -1.94 -40.17 -17.36
C GLN A 524 -2.96 -39.28 -16.64
N TYR A 525 -3.88 -38.64 -17.39
CA TYR A 525 -4.90 -37.73 -16.85
C TYR A 525 -6.31 -38.33 -16.84
N VAL A 526 -6.58 -39.35 -17.67
CA VAL A 526 -7.86 -40.07 -17.69
C VAL A 526 -7.95 -41.09 -16.54
N ASN A 527 -6.81 -41.55 -16.01
CA ASN A 527 -6.74 -42.58 -14.96
C ASN A 527 -6.51 -42.03 -13.54
N LYS A 528 -6.89 -40.78 -13.25
CA LYS A 528 -6.85 -40.18 -11.91
C LYS A 528 -8.21 -39.75 -11.40
#